data_AF-A0A0X3U8X8-F1
#
_entry.id   AF-A0A0X3U8X8-F1
#
_cell.length_a   1.000
_cell.length_b   1.000
_cell.length_c   1.000
_cell.angle_alpha   90.00
_cell.angle_beta   90.00
_cell.angle_gamma   90.00
#
_symmetry.space_group_name_H-M   'P 1'
#
loop_
_entity.id
_entity.type
_entity.pdbx_description
1 polymer ?
#
loop_
_entity_poly.entity_id
_entity_poly.type
_entity_poly.pdbx_seq_one_letter_code
_entity_poly.pdbx_strand_id
1 'polypeptide(L)'
;MKRAPTTDRNRARWPTHALWQQVGSVVAVDLQENCSGVLPSEVIETNRAEHIRMLDRQILGLFVSRAAASEVKPHEFRDFLDGHIEAIKRQSNEHPVPIGERLGKAASRYRFK
;
A
#
# COMPACT_ATOMS: atom_id res chain seq x y z
N MET A 1 10.62 -30.01 -28.71
CA MET A 1 11.37 -30.76 -27.67
C MET A 1 10.52 -30.74 -26.38
N LYS A 2 9.85 -31.87 -26.05
CA LYS A 2 8.94 -31.98 -24.89
C LYS A 2 9.77 -32.05 -23.60
N ARG A 3 9.48 -31.21 -22.60
CA ARG A 3 10.11 -31.29 -21.27
C ARG A 3 9.38 -32.36 -20.44
N ALA A 4 10.11 -33.29 -19.86
CA ALA A 4 9.58 -34.19 -18.83
C ALA A 4 9.34 -33.38 -17.54
N PRO A 5 8.28 -33.67 -16.76
CA PRO A 5 8.04 -32.98 -15.48
C PRO A 5 9.18 -33.27 -14.50
N THR A 6 9.88 -32.24 -14.03
CA THR A 6 10.87 -32.36 -12.96
C THR A 6 10.14 -32.37 -11.61
N THR A 7 10.52 -33.27 -10.70
CA THR A 7 9.99 -33.35 -9.32
C THR A 7 10.53 -32.26 -8.39
N ASP A 8 11.50 -31.47 -8.86
CA ASP A 8 12.06 -30.32 -8.15
C ASP A 8 11.01 -29.22 -8.01
N ARG A 9 10.66 -28.87 -6.77
CA ARG A 9 9.68 -27.80 -6.47
C ARG A 9 10.31 -26.41 -6.39
N ASN A 10 11.63 -26.29 -6.41
CA ASN A 10 12.31 -25.01 -6.31
C ASN A 10 12.41 -24.33 -7.68
N ARG A 11 11.48 -23.42 -7.94
CA ARG A 11 11.37 -22.66 -9.20
C ARG A 11 12.67 -21.96 -9.62
N ALA A 12 13.50 -21.54 -8.67
CA ALA A 12 14.75 -20.82 -8.94
C ALA A 12 15.81 -21.68 -9.65
N ARG A 13 15.70 -23.02 -9.57
CA ARG A 13 16.63 -23.97 -10.20
C ARG A 13 16.16 -24.44 -11.56
N TRP A 14 14.93 -24.09 -11.96
CA TRP A 14 14.36 -24.55 -13.22
C TRP A 14 14.91 -23.76 -14.40
N PRO A 15 15.31 -24.43 -15.49
CA PRO A 15 15.76 -23.74 -16.69
C PRO A 15 14.62 -22.91 -17.27
N THR A 16 14.92 -21.66 -17.65
CA THR A 16 13.96 -20.73 -18.26
C THR A 16 13.30 -21.39 -19.47
N HIS A 17 11.96 -21.34 -19.54
CA HIS A 17 11.21 -21.92 -20.65
C HIS A 17 11.38 -21.05 -21.90
N ALA A 18 11.33 -21.66 -23.09
CA ALA A 18 11.43 -20.91 -24.36
C ALA A 18 10.36 -19.81 -24.46
N LEU A 19 9.14 -20.08 -23.96
CA LEU A 19 8.08 -19.07 -23.83
C LEU A 19 8.51 -17.88 -22.95
N TRP A 20 9.16 -18.14 -21.81
CA TRP A 20 9.66 -17.07 -20.94
C TRP A 20 10.83 -16.30 -21.55
N GLN A 21 11.64 -16.95 -22.40
CA GLN A 21 12.66 -16.24 -23.19
C GLN A 21 12.02 -15.34 -24.25
N GLN A 22 10.98 -15.80 -24.95
CA GLN A 22 10.25 -15.02 -25.93
C GLN A 22 9.50 -13.83 -25.29
N VAL A 23 8.85 -14.04 -24.15
CA VAL A 23 8.24 -12.95 -23.38
C VAL A 23 9.32 -11.95 -22.94
N GLY A 24 10.47 -12.44 -22.45
CA GLY A 24 11.60 -11.60 -22.08
C GLY A 24 12.11 -10.74 -23.25
N SER A 25 12.19 -11.31 -24.46
CA SER A 25 12.63 -10.54 -25.64
C SER A 25 11.61 -9.49 -26.08
N VAL A 26 10.31 -9.81 -26.06
CA VAL A 26 9.25 -8.83 -26.41
C VAL A 26 9.21 -7.70 -25.38
N VAL A 27 9.32 -8.01 -24.09
CA VAL A 27 9.42 -7.00 -23.02
C VAL A 27 10.70 -6.17 -23.11
N ALA A 28 11.80 -6.74 -23.61
CA ALA A 28 13.06 -6.00 -23.75
C ALA A 28 13.08 -5.07 -24.97
N VAL A 29 12.36 -5.41 -26.04
CA VAL A 29 12.42 -4.70 -27.33
C VAL A 29 11.19 -3.81 -27.56
N ASP A 30 9.99 -4.31 -27.27
CA ASP A 30 8.72 -3.69 -27.71
C ASP A 30 7.90 -3.09 -26.56
N LEU A 31 8.44 -3.07 -25.34
CA LEU A 31 7.70 -2.54 -24.19
C LEU A 31 7.44 -1.03 -24.31
N GLN A 32 8.31 -0.30 -25.01
CA GLN A 32 8.10 1.11 -25.32
C GLN A 32 6.89 1.34 -26.23
N GLU A 33 6.61 0.45 -27.19
CA GLU A 33 5.43 0.53 -28.07
C GLU A 33 4.13 0.10 -27.35
N ASN A 34 4.26 -0.60 -26.22
CA ASN A 34 3.15 -1.05 -25.38
C ASN A 34 2.96 -0.19 -24.11
N CYS A 35 3.72 0.89 -23.96
CA CYS A 35 3.46 1.88 -22.92
C CYS A 35 2.08 2.50 -23.18
N SER A 36 1.13 2.34 -22.26
CA SER A 36 -0.03 3.24 -22.22
C SER A 36 0.55 4.64 -22.19
N GLY A 37 0.18 5.54 -23.10
CA GLY A 37 0.72 6.92 -23.20
C GLY A 37 0.49 7.82 -21.98
N VAL A 38 0.14 7.22 -20.84
CA VAL A 38 0.06 7.79 -19.51
C VAL A 38 1.45 8.24 -19.07
N LEU A 39 1.53 9.49 -18.63
CA LEU A 39 2.79 10.04 -18.13
C LEU A 39 3.15 9.39 -16.80
N PRO A 40 4.44 9.12 -16.51
CA PRO A 40 4.86 8.59 -15.22
C PRO A 40 4.35 9.41 -14.01
N SER A 41 4.19 10.72 -14.18
CA SER A 41 3.60 11.62 -13.17
C SER A 41 2.14 11.28 -12.85
N GLU A 42 1.33 10.94 -13.85
CA GLU A 42 -0.09 10.59 -13.66
C GLU A 42 -0.24 9.28 -12.89
N VAL A 43 0.65 8.32 -13.16
CA VAL A 43 0.72 7.06 -12.40
C VAL A 43 1.11 7.32 -10.94
N ILE A 44 2.11 8.18 -10.70
CA ILE A 44 2.55 8.56 -9.36
C ILE A 44 1.44 9.25 -8.58
N GLU A 45 0.72 10.19 -9.19
CA GLU A 45 -0.40 10.91 -8.57
C GLU A 45 -1.56 9.98 -8.25
N THR A 46 -1.93 9.10 -9.19
CA THR A 46 -2.98 8.10 -8.99
C THR A 46 -2.62 7.16 -7.83
N ASN A 47 -1.38 6.65 -7.81
CA ASN A 47 -0.90 5.79 -6.73
C ASN A 47 -0.92 6.51 -5.38
N ARG A 48 -0.54 7.79 -5.33
CA ARG A 48 -0.63 8.59 -4.12
C ARG A 48 -2.08 8.73 -3.65
N ALA A 49 -3.01 9.03 -4.55
CA ALA A 49 -4.42 9.19 -4.22
C ALA A 49 -5.03 7.88 -3.68
N GLU A 50 -4.73 6.75 -4.32
CA GLU A 50 -5.15 5.43 -3.83
C GLU A 50 -4.54 5.09 -2.46
N HIS A 51 -3.29 5.47 -2.23
CA HIS A 51 -2.65 5.25 -0.93
C HIS A 51 -3.33 6.06 0.19
N ILE A 52 -3.72 7.31 -0.09
CA ILE A 52 -4.50 8.12 0.86
C ILE A 52 -5.84 7.44 1.16
N ARG A 53 -6.57 7.01 0.12
CA ARG A 53 -7.84 6.27 0.28
C ARG A 53 -7.68 5.00 1.11
N MET A 54 -6.57 4.28 0.94
CA MET A 54 -6.24 3.10 1.74
C MET A 54 -6.05 3.48 3.21
N LEU A 55 -5.29 4.54 3.51
CA LEU A 55 -5.08 5.02 4.88
C LEU A 55 -6.40 5.43 5.54
N ASP A 56 -7.27 6.14 4.84
CA ASP A 56 -8.59 6.55 5.36
C ASP A 56 -9.45 5.34 5.75
N ARG A 57 -9.47 4.29 4.91
CA ARG A 57 -10.16 3.04 5.21
C ARG A 57 -9.58 2.32 6.42
N GLN A 58 -8.25 2.30 6.56
CA GLN A 58 -7.58 1.72 7.72
C GLN A 58 -7.92 2.48 9.00
N ILE A 59 -7.90 3.81 8.96
CA ILE A 59 -8.27 4.66 10.10
C ILE A 59 -9.71 4.35 10.54
N LEU A 60 -10.67 4.30 9.61
CA LEU A 60 -12.04 3.95 9.93
C LEU A 60 -12.16 2.53 10.52
N GLY A 61 -11.50 1.54 9.92
CA GLY A 61 -11.52 0.16 10.41
C GLY A 61 -10.94 0.02 11.83
N LEU A 62 -9.89 0.78 12.14
CA LEU A 62 -9.30 0.83 13.48
C LEU A 62 -10.25 1.48 14.49
N PHE A 63 -10.94 2.56 14.13
CA PHE A 63 -11.96 3.16 15.00
C PHE A 63 -13.12 2.20 15.27
N VAL A 64 -13.63 1.51 14.25
CA VAL A 64 -14.68 0.51 14.42
C VAL A 64 -14.23 -0.61 15.36
N SER A 65 -13.01 -1.13 15.16
CA SER A 65 -12.44 -2.19 16.02
C SER A 65 -12.27 -1.70 17.46
N ARG A 66 -11.79 -0.48 17.65
CA ARG A 66 -11.59 0.12 18.97
C ARG A 66 -12.91 0.40 19.68
N ALA A 67 -13.95 0.83 18.97
CA ALA A 67 -15.29 1.04 19.49
C ALA A 67 -15.94 -0.28 19.90
N ALA A 68 -15.82 -1.32 19.07
CA ALA A 68 -16.30 -2.66 19.39
C ALA A 68 -15.62 -3.23 20.65
N ALA A 69 -14.30 -3.03 20.79
CA ALA A 69 -13.56 -3.41 22.00
C ALA A 69 -13.98 -2.62 23.25
N SER A 70 -14.69 -1.50 23.08
CA SER A 70 -15.28 -0.71 24.17
C SER A 70 -16.79 -0.93 24.30
N GLU A 71 -17.35 -1.93 23.61
CA GLU A 71 -18.79 -2.26 23.64
C GLU A 71 -19.71 -1.09 23.25
N VAL A 72 -19.21 -0.17 22.43
CA VAL A 72 -19.95 1.01 21.96
C VAL A 72 -21.11 0.59 21.06
N LYS A 73 -22.30 1.12 21.32
CA LYS A 73 -23.48 0.84 20.49
C LYS A 73 -23.45 1.67 19.21
N PRO A 74 -24.14 1.23 18.13
CA PRO A 74 -24.14 1.95 16.86
C PRO A 74 -24.53 3.42 16.94
N HIS A 75 -25.49 3.79 17.80
CA HIS A 75 -25.94 5.17 17.98
C HIS A 75 -24.96 6.03 18.78
N GLU A 76 -24.05 5.42 19.55
CA GLU A 76 -23.02 6.09 20.35
C GLU A 76 -21.71 6.27 19.55
N PHE A 77 -21.59 5.64 18.38
CA PHE A 77 -20.34 5.60 17.61
C PHE A 77 -19.84 7.00 17.23
N ARG A 78 -20.74 7.92 16.90
CA ARG A 78 -20.39 9.29 16.54
C ARG A 78 -19.74 10.04 17.71
N ASP A 79 -20.37 9.98 18.89
CA ASP A 79 -19.86 10.64 20.09
C ASP A 79 -18.56 10.00 20.57
N PHE A 80 -18.45 8.67 20.43
CA PHE A 80 -17.22 7.93 20.68
C PHE A 80 -16.07 8.42 19.79
N LEU A 81 -16.31 8.61 18.49
CA LEU A 81 -15.32 9.14 17.55
C LEU A 81 -14.86 10.54 17.96
N ASP A 82 -15.79 11.45 18.23
CA ASP A 82 -15.48 12.83 18.59
C ASP A 82 -14.61 12.88 19.85
N GLY A 83 -14.97 12.12 20.88
CA GLY A 83 -14.17 12.00 22.11
C GLY A 83 -12.79 11.39 21.87
N HIS A 84 -12.68 10.38 21.01
CA HIS A 84 -11.38 9.76 20.70
C HIS A 84 -10.48 10.68 19.87
N ILE A 85 -11.04 11.48 18.96
CA ILE A 85 -10.25 12.45 18.19
C ILE A 85 -9.59 13.47 19.13
N GLU A 86 -10.31 13.96 20.14
CA GLU A 86 -9.72 14.86 21.14
C GLU A 86 -8.64 14.16 21.99
N ALA A 87 -8.83 12.88 22.32
CA ALA A 87 -7.79 12.09 22.98
C ALA A 87 -6.52 11.93 22.11
N ILE A 88 -6.68 11.67 20.81
CA ILE A 88 -5.57 11.54 19.85
C ILE A 88 -4.85 12.88 19.68
N LYS A 89 -5.58 14.01 19.63
CA LYS A 89 -4.97 15.35 19.59
C LYS A 89 -4.09 15.59 20.82
N ARG A 90 -4.61 15.30 22.02
CA ARG A 90 -3.85 15.42 23.27
C ARG A 90 -2.61 14.53 23.27
N GLN A 91 -2.75 13.25 22.93
CA GLN A 91 -1.62 12.33 22.81
C GLN A 91 -0.57 12.79 21.79
N SER A 92 -0.99 13.41 20.70
CA SER A 92 -0.05 13.97 19.72
C SER A 92 0.72 15.16 20.25
N ASN A 93 0.10 15.99 21.11
CA ASN A 93 0.73 17.14 21.75
C ASN A 93 1.67 16.73 22.88
N GLU A 94 1.31 15.70 23.64
CA GLU A 94 2.11 15.12 24.73
C GLU A 94 3.26 14.24 24.22
N HIS A 95 3.28 13.95 22.91
CA HIS A 95 4.28 13.07 22.32
C HIS A 95 5.70 13.66 22.45
N PRO A 96 6.70 12.88 22.92
CA PRO A 96 8.05 13.40 23.18
C PRO A 96 8.79 13.86 21.92
N VAL A 97 8.43 13.30 20.77
CA VAL A 97 8.97 13.70 19.45
C VAL A 97 8.04 14.71 18.79
N PRO A 98 8.53 15.88 18.35
CA PRO A 98 7.74 16.88 17.64
C PRO A 98 7.03 16.33 16.40
N ILE A 99 5.84 16.85 16.11
CA ILE A 99 5.05 16.40 14.96
C ILE A 99 5.78 16.58 13.62
N GLY A 100 6.57 17.66 13.47
CA GLY A 100 7.37 17.90 12.26
C GLY A 100 8.37 16.78 11.97
N GLU A 101 9.07 16.28 12.99
CA GLU A 101 10.00 15.15 12.83
C GLU A 101 9.28 13.84 12.51
N ARG A 102 8.13 13.61 13.14
CA ARG A 102 7.29 12.42 12.89
C ARG A 102 6.77 12.43 11.45
N LEU A 103 6.31 13.58 10.97
CA LEU A 103 5.89 13.78 9.58
C LEU A 103 7.05 13.59 8.61
N GLY A 104 8.24 14.12 8.91
CA GLY A 104 9.44 13.92 8.10
C GLY A 104 9.82 12.44 7.97
N LYS A 105 9.78 11.69 9.07
CA LYS A 105 10.01 10.23 9.09
C LYS A 105 8.94 9.45 8.33
N ALA A 106 7.69 9.89 8.34
CA ALA A 106 6.62 9.26 7.57
C ALA A 106 6.75 9.58 6.08
N ALA A 107 7.03 10.83 5.72
CA ALA A 107 7.15 11.29 4.33
C ALA A 107 8.26 10.56 3.56
N SER A 108 9.35 10.18 4.23
CA SER A 108 10.42 9.40 3.59
C SER A 108 9.95 8.02 3.10
N ARG A 109 8.89 7.44 3.70
CA ARG A 109 8.26 6.17 3.27
C ARG A 109 7.37 6.32 2.05
N TYR A 110 6.92 7.54 1.75
CA TYR A 110 6.00 7.87 0.66
C TYR A 110 6.67 8.65 -0.48
N ARG A 111 7.99 8.49 -0.63
CA ARG A 111 8.72 8.94 -1.82
C ARG A 111 8.43 7.98 -2.97
N PHE A 112 7.32 8.21 -3.66
CA PHE A 112 7.05 7.60 -4.97
C PHE A 112 8.12 8.13 -5.94
N LYS A 113 9.09 7.28 -6.28
CA LYS A 113 10.11 7.54 -7.32
C LYS A 113 9.65 6.96 -8.63
#